data_AF-A0A3N4AF29-F1
#
_entry.id   AF-A0A3N4AF29-F1
#
_cell.length_a   1.000
_cell.length_b   1.000
_cell.length_c   1.000
_cell.angle_alpha   90.00
_cell.angle_beta   90.00
_cell.angle_gamma   90.00
#
_symmetry.space_group_name_H-M   'P 1'
#
loop_
_entity.id
_entity.type
_entity.pdbx_description
1 polymer ?
#
loop_
_entity_poly.entity_id
_entity_poly.type
_entity_poly.pdbx_seq_one_letter_code
_entity_poly.pdbx_strand_id
1 'polypeptide(L)'
;MRTGEVRGATWDEIDLERRVWRLSPERMKADKGHIVPLSDEAILLLEALPKHRGQNLVFTNSKHAALSDAAMGKLIKDMHSSAVEAGGNGYLDPDQGRIATPHGTARSSFKDWSLKASARVMANGNTSSFPDELSELALAHVNSDETRAAYARGGLLEERQELMQAWAKYLSQKMAGNVLKMETS
;
A
#
# COMPACT_ATOMS: atom_id res chain seq x y z
N MET A 1 4.75 0.03 3.91
CA MET A 1 4.25 0.44 5.23
C MET A 1 3.93 -0.75 6.12
N ARG A 2 4.20 -0.69 7.42
CA ARG A 2 3.80 -1.69 8.42
C ARG A 2 2.45 -1.30 9.03
N THR A 3 1.71 -2.27 9.57
CA THR A 3 0.38 -2.01 10.16
C THR A 3 0.39 -0.93 11.24
N GLY A 4 1.38 -0.94 12.12
CA GLY A 4 1.51 0.09 13.17
C GLY A 4 1.68 1.51 12.61
N GLU A 5 2.44 1.66 11.51
CA GLU A 5 2.66 2.95 10.84
C GLU A 5 1.33 3.46 10.22
N VAL A 6 0.56 2.57 9.58
CA VAL A 6 -0.76 2.90 9.00
C VAL A 6 -1.79 3.27 10.06
N ARG A 7 -1.91 2.48 11.13
CA ARG A 7 -2.90 2.75 12.20
C ARG A 7 -2.65 4.07 12.93
N GLY A 8 -1.40 4.51 12.96
CA GLY A 8 -1.01 5.77 13.59
C GLY A 8 -0.89 6.93 12.62
N ALA A 9 -1.17 6.76 11.32
CA ALA A 9 -0.95 7.78 10.30
C ALA A 9 -1.71 9.07 10.65
N THR A 10 -1.05 10.22 10.50
CA THR A 10 -1.68 11.53 10.76
C THR A 10 -1.80 12.38 9.50
N TRP A 11 -2.75 13.31 9.49
CA TRP A 11 -2.94 14.21 8.36
C TRP A 11 -1.72 15.10 8.12
N ASP A 12 -1.00 15.49 9.17
CA ASP A 12 0.25 16.26 9.07
C ASP A 12 1.38 15.49 8.35
N GLU A 13 1.33 14.16 8.31
CA GLU A 13 2.29 13.34 7.57
C GLU A 13 1.93 13.28 6.07
N ILE A 14 0.71 13.64 5.66
CA ILE A 14 0.19 13.51 4.30
C ILE A 14 0.21 14.85 3.57
N ASP A 15 1.02 14.93 2.53
CA ASP A 15 1.07 16.06 1.60
C ASP A 15 0.31 15.66 0.32
N LEU A 16 -0.96 16.07 0.23
CA LEU A 16 -1.83 15.75 -0.91
C LEU A 16 -1.39 16.47 -2.18
N GLU A 17 -0.85 17.68 -2.08
CA GLU A 17 -0.37 18.45 -3.23
C GLU A 17 0.86 17.81 -3.87
N ARG A 18 1.84 17.44 -3.03
CA ARG A 18 3.05 16.73 -3.50
C ARG A 18 2.84 15.22 -3.62
N ARG A 19 1.66 14.73 -3.23
CA ARG A 19 1.25 13.32 -3.33
C ARG A 19 2.21 12.36 -2.64
N VAL A 20 2.60 12.72 -1.42
CA VAL A 20 3.52 11.91 -0.61
C VAL A 20 3.06 11.80 0.83
N TRP A 21 3.35 10.65 1.44
CA TRP A 21 3.29 10.43 2.88
C TRP A 21 4.70 10.42 3.46
N ARG A 22 4.98 11.31 4.40
CA ARG A 22 6.29 11.50 5.03
C ARG A 22 6.26 11.00 6.48
N LEU A 23 7.04 9.97 6.76
CA LEU A 23 7.28 9.47 8.11
C LEU A 23 8.62 10.00 8.61
N SER A 24 8.60 10.57 9.81
CA SER A 24 9.82 11.01 10.47
C SER A 24 10.62 9.81 11.03
N PRO A 25 11.92 10.00 11.33
CA PRO A 25 12.75 8.95 11.95
C PRO A 25 12.14 8.37 13.23
N GLU A 26 11.49 9.20 14.05
CA GLU A 26 10.87 8.79 15.33
C GLU A 26 9.70 7.82 15.13
N ARG A 27 9.10 7.82 13.94
CA ARG A 27 8.01 6.94 13.54
C ARG A 27 8.53 5.62 12.95
N MET A 28 9.83 5.55 12.64
CA MET A 28 10.47 4.46 11.92
C MET A 28 11.37 3.64 12.83
N LYS A 29 11.31 2.30 12.71
CA LYS A 29 12.18 1.39 13.48
C LYS A 29 13.67 1.47 13.11
N ALA A 30 14.02 2.14 12.03
CA ALA A 30 15.37 2.18 11.45
C ALA A 30 16.04 3.56 11.57
N ASP A 31 15.47 4.48 12.36
CA ASP A 31 15.99 5.83 12.63
C ASP A 31 16.30 6.66 11.36
N LYS A 32 15.64 6.31 10.26
CA LYS A 32 15.71 7.01 8.97
C LYS A 32 14.29 7.32 8.54
N GLY A 33 14.03 8.60 8.26
CA GLY A 33 12.75 9.04 7.73
C GLY A 33 12.42 8.32 6.42
N HIS A 34 11.13 8.14 6.16
CA HIS A 34 10.64 7.42 4.99
C HIS A 34 9.61 8.26 4.24
N ILE A 35 9.73 8.29 2.92
CA ILE A 35 8.78 8.99 2.05
C ILE A 35 8.14 7.95 1.14
N VAL A 36 6.82 7.88 1.17
CA VAL A 36 6.00 6.99 0.35
C VAL A 36 5.22 7.82 -0.66
N PRO A 37 5.45 7.65 -1.98
CA PRO A 37 4.61 8.28 -2.98
C PRO A 37 3.20 7.67 -3.00
N LEU A 38 2.20 8.51 -3.21
CA LEU A 38 0.78 8.15 -3.20
C LEU A 38 0.26 8.03 -4.64
N SER A 39 -0.37 6.89 -4.96
CA SER A 39 -1.05 6.68 -6.24
C SER A 39 -2.33 7.52 -6.36
N ASP A 40 -2.89 7.63 -7.56
CA ASP A 40 -4.17 8.32 -7.78
C ASP A 40 -5.28 7.74 -6.90
N GLU A 41 -5.36 6.41 -6.83
CA GLU A 41 -6.34 5.68 -6.04
C GLU A 41 -6.16 5.93 -4.54
N ALA A 42 -4.92 6.06 -4.07
CA ALA A 42 -4.63 6.39 -2.67
C ALA A 42 -5.06 7.82 -2.34
N ILE A 43 -4.83 8.78 -3.25
CA ILE A 43 -5.29 10.16 -3.09
C ILE A 43 -6.82 10.21 -3.03
N LEU A 44 -7.50 9.55 -3.97
CA LEU A 44 -8.97 9.50 -3.99
C LEU A 44 -9.53 8.92 -2.68
N LEU A 45 -8.92 7.86 -2.15
CA LEU A 45 -9.31 7.28 -0.86
C LEU A 45 -9.12 8.29 0.28
N LEU A 46 -7.97 8.98 0.33
CA LEU A 46 -7.67 9.96 1.37
C LEU A 46 -8.61 11.17 1.32
N GLU A 47 -8.96 11.64 0.12
CA GLU A 47 -9.90 12.75 -0.06
C GLU A 47 -11.33 12.41 0.36
N ALA A 48 -11.73 11.14 0.21
CA ALA A 48 -13.04 10.66 0.63
C ALA A 48 -13.17 10.43 2.15
N LEU A 49 -12.05 10.38 2.89
CA LEU A 49 -12.08 10.15 4.34
C LEU A 49 -12.56 11.41 5.09
N PRO A 50 -13.45 11.24 6.11
CA PRO A 50 -13.90 12.36 6.90
C PRO A 50 -12.76 12.93 7.75
N LYS A 51 -12.59 14.26 7.70
CA LYS A 51 -11.66 15.00 8.56
C LYS A 51 -12.43 15.61 9.72
N HIS A 52 -12.21 15.11 10.92
CA HIS A 52 -12.88 15.62 12.12
C HIS A 52 -12.02 16.67 12.82
N ARG A 53 -12.65 17.76 13.27
CA ARG A 53 -11.95 18.84 13.97
C ARG A 53 -11.38 18.34 15.30
N GLY A 54 -10.10 18.64 15.57
CA GLY A 54 -9.40 18.18 16.77
C GLY A 54 -8.88 16.74 16.69
N GLN A 55 -9.03 16.08 15.54
CA GLN A 55 -8.51 14.75 15.28
C GLN A 55 -7.48 14.81 14.16
N ASN A 56 -6.26 14.36 14.44
CA ASN A 56 -5.18 14.35 13.45
C ASN A 56 -4.95 12.97 12.83
N LEU A 57 -5.62 11.92 13.32
CA LEU A 57 -5.46 10.56 12.78
C LEU A 57 -6.23 10.41 11.46
N VAL A 58 -5.60 9.77 10.47
CA VAL A 58 -6.20 9.48 9.16
C VAL A 58 -7.18 8.31 9.24
N PHE A 59 -6.79 7.23 9.92
CA PHE A 59 -7.59 6.00 10.01
C PHE A 59 -8.05 5.75 11.43
N THR A 60 -9.35 5.92 11.70
CA THR A 60 -9.90 5.78 13.05
C THR A 60 -11.11 4.87 13.13
N ASN A 61 -11.36 4.36 14.34
CA ASN A 61 -12.58 3.64 14.66
C ASN A 61 -13.77 4.61 14.87
N SER A 62 -14.95 4.05 15.15
CA SER A 62 -16.18 4.80 15.43
C SER A 62 -16.10 5.73 16.65
N LYS A 63 -15.07 5.60 17.49
CA LYS A 63 -14.79 6.46 18.64
C LYS A 63 -13.67 7.48 18.35
N HIS A 64 -13.30 7.68 17.08
CA HIS A 64 -12.24 8.61 16.67
C HIS A 64 -10.83 8.28 17.22
N ALA A 65 -10.62 7.04 17.68
CA ALA A 65 -9.32 6.56 18.15
C ALA A 65 -8.61 5.71 17.08
N ALA A 66 -7.29 5.56 17.22
CA ALA A 66 -6.50 4.70 16.33
C ALA A 66 -7.05 3.27 16.28
N LEU A 67 -7.00 2.67 15.10
CA LEU A 67 -7.34 1.26 14.93
C LEU A 67 -6.38 0.37 15.74
N SER A 68 -6.88 -0.72 16.29
CA SER A 68 -6.06 -1.75 16.94
C SER A 68 -5.60 -2.80 15.92
N ASP A 69 -4.50 -3.51 16.21
CA ASP A 69 -4.07 -4.64 15.36
C ASP A 69 -5.15 -5.72 15.28
N ALA A 70 -5.87 -5.95 16.39
CA ALA A 70 -6.99 -6.89 16.44
C ALA A 70 -8.15 -6.47 15.52
N ALA A 71 -8.43 -5.17 15.40
CA ALA A 71 -9.47 -4.66 14.50
C ALA A 71 -9.11 -4.92 13.03
N MET A 72 -7.85 -4.71 12.64
CA MET A 72 -7.37 -5.02 11.28
C MET A 72 -7.43 -6.52 10.97
N GLY A 73 -7.03 -7.37 11.93
CA GLY A 73 -7.13 -8.82 11.79
C GLY A 73 -8.57 -9.30 11.68
N LYS A 74 -9.50 -8.68 12.44
CA LYS A 74 -10.94 -8.99 12.34
C LYS A 74 -11.51 -8.55 11.00
N LEU A 75 -11.18 -7.36 10.50
CA LEU A 75 -11.66 -6.89 9.20
C LEU A 75 -11.34 -7.86 8.07
N ILE A 76 -10.10 -8.38 8.01
CA ILE A 76 -9.72 -9.34 6.96
C ILE A 76 -10.48 -10.67 7.09
N LYS A 77 -10.72 -11.13 8.32
CA LYS A 77 -11.54 -12.32 8.56
C LYS A 77 -12.98 -12.09 8.12
N ASP A 78 -13.56 -10.95 8.45
CA ASP A 78 -14.93 -10.60 8.06
C ASP A 78 -15.04 -10.50 6.52
N MET A 79 -14.08 -9.86 5.86
CA MET A 79 -14.00 -9.83 4.39
C MET A 79 -13.88 -11.25 3.79
N HIS A 80 -13.06 -12.12 4.39
CA HIS A 80 -12.94 -13.51 3.98
C HIS A 80 -14.27 -14.25 4.10
N SER A 81 -14.92 -14.17 5.26
CA SER A 81 -16.24 -14.79 5.48
C SER A 81 -17.26 -14.29 4.47
N SER A 82 -17.40 -12.98 4.27
CA SER A 82 -18.36 -12.43 3.30
C SER A 82 -18.07 -12.86 1.86
N ALA A 83 -16.80 -12.96 1.47
CA ALA A 83 -16.44 -13.45 0.14
C ALA A 83 -16.73 -14.94 -0.06
N VAL A 84 -16.56 -15.77 0.99
CA VAL A 84 -16.92 -17.19 0.96
C VAL A 84 -18.45 -17.36 0.94
N GLU A 85 -19.19 -16.59 1.73
CA GLU A 85 -20.65 -16.58 1.75
C GLU A 85 -21.25 -16.16 0.39
N ALA A 86 -20.58 -15.25 -0.31
CA ALA A 86 -20.93 -14.86 -1.68
C ALA A 86 -20.55 -15.91 -2.75
N GLY A 87 -20.04 -17.09 -2.35
CA GLY A 87 -19.66 -18.18 -3.27
C GLY A 87 -18.27 -18.03 -3.90
N GLY A 88 -17.45 -17.09 -3.43
CA GLY A 88 -16.05 -16.94 -3.85
C GLY A 88 -15.07 -17.76 -3.00
N ASN A 89 -13.79 -17.74 -3.39
CA ASN A 89 -12.72 -18.48 -2.70
C ASN A 89 -12.23 -17.81 -1.39
N GLY A 90 -12.81 -16.67 -1.01
CA GLY A 90 -12.32 -15.87 0.11
C GLY A 90 -10.93 -15.26 -0.10
N TYR A 91 -10.37 -14.67 0.95
CA TYR A 91 -9.01 -14.13 0.97
C TYR A 91 -8.06 -15.11 1.65
N LEU A 92 -7.42 -15.96 0.86
CA LEU A 92 -6.46 -16.97 1.32
C LEU A 92 -5.04 -16.60 0.89
N ASP A 93 -4.08 -16.91 1.76
CA ASP A 93 -2.66 -16.95 1.46
C ASP A 93 -2.41 -18.13 0.49
N PRO A 94 -1.88 -17.88 -0.71
CA PRO A 94 -1.73 -18.91 -1.74
C PRO A 94 -0.70 -19.98 -1.39
N ASP A 95 0.28 -19.66 -0.53
CA ASP A 95 1.35 -20.58 -0.15
C ASP A 95 0.97 -21.44 1.05
N GLN A 96 0.18 -20.88 1.98
CA GLN A 96 -0.19 -21.57 3.23
C GLN A 96 -1.65 -22.04 3.29
N GLY A 97 -2.51 -21.61 2.38
CA GLY A 97 -3.95 -21.90 2.41
C GLY A 97 -4.68 -21.32 3.63
N ARG A 98 -4.06 -20.38 4.35
CA ARG A 98 -4.61 -19.74 5.55
C ARG A 98 -5.28 -18.42 5.20
N ILE A 99 -6.18 -17.91 6.05
CA ILE A 99 -6.76 -16.57 5.86
C ILE A 99 -5.64 -15.54 5.78
N ALA A 100 -5.73 -14.64 4.81
CA ALA A 100 -4.80 -13.53 4.62
C ALA A 100 -4.58 -12.74 5.93
N THR A 101 -3.34 -12.30 6.17
CA THR A 101 -3.01 -11.43 7.32
C THR A 101 -2.40 -10.12 6.83
N PRO A 102 -2.57 -8.98 7.55
CA PRO A 102 -2.07 -7.69 7.08
C PRO A 102 -0.56 -7.68 6.79
N HIS A 103 0.22 -8.45 7.55
CA HIS A 103 1.66 -8.53 7.40
C HIS A 103 2.07 -9.38 6.20
N GLY A 104 1.44 -10.56 6.02
CA GLY A 104 1.73 -11.48 4.92
C GLY A 104 1.20 -10.99 3.56
N THR A 105 0.00 -10.41 3.51
CA THR A 105 -0.62 -10.06 2.21
C THR A 105 -0.11 -8.75 1.64
N ALA A 106 -0.24 -7.62 2.34
CA ALA A 106 0.01 -6.33 1.68
C ALA A 106 1.48 -6.09 1.29
N ARG A 107 2.43 -6.55 2.11
CA ARG A 107 3.87 -6.33 1.86
C ARG A 107 4.51 -7.42 1.03
N SER A 108 4.26 -8.71 1.33
CA SER A 108 4.82 -9.80 0.53
C SER A 108 4.22 -9.78 -0.87
N SER A 109 2.89 -9.65 -1.00
CA SER A 109 2.28 -9.61 -2.34
C SER A 109 2.73 -8.41 -3.16
N PHE A 110 2.99 -7.25 -2.55
CA PHE A 110 3.60 -6.12 -3.25
C PHE A 110 5.02 -6.44 -3.73
N LYS A 111 5.85 -7.04 -2.86
CA LYS A 111 7.21 -7.46 -3.20
C LYS A 111 7.21 -8.47 -4.34
N ASP A 112 6.43 -9.55 -4.20
CA ASP A 112 6.34 -10.63 -5.18
C ASP A 112 5.77 -10.14 -6.51
N TRP A 113 4.77 -9.25 -6.47
CA TRP A 113 4.26 -8.60 -7.67
C TRP A 113 5.35 -7.75 -8.34
N SER A 114 6.06 -6.92 -7.58
CA SER A 114 7.08 -6.02 -8.16
C SER A 114 8.20 -6.76 -8.89
N LEU A 115 8.57 -7.96 -8.40
CA LEU A 115 9.57 -8.84 -9.02
C LEU A 115 9.08 -9.48 -10.32
N LYS A 116 7.78 -9.82 -10.39
CA LYS A 116 7.16 -10.54 -11.52
C LYS A 116 6.56 -9.60 -12.56
N ALA A 117 6.23 -8.37 -12.18
CA ALA A 117 5.50 -7.44 -13.00
C ALA A 117 6.42 -6.80 -14.05
N SER A 118 6.21 -7.13 -15.32
CA SER A 118 6.69 -6.35 -16.47
C SER A 118 5.80 -5.12 -16.69
N ALA A 119 5.54 -4.36 -15.62
CA ALA A 119 4.52 -3.32 -15.60
C ALA A 119 5.03 -1.92 -15.95
N ARG A 120 6.35 -1.75 -16.15
CA ARG A 120 6.91 -0.48 -16.61
C ARG A 120 6.89 -0.44 -18.14
N VAL A 121 6.01 0.38 -18.71
CA VAL A 121 6.09 0.76 -20.14
C VAL A 121 7.11 1.90 -20.24
N MET A 122 8.24 1.61 -20.87
CA MET A 122 9.31 2.58 -21.10
C MET A 122 8.92 3.54 -22.22
N ALA A 123 9.56 4.71 -22.28
CA ALA A 123 9.30 5.72 -23.31
C ALA A 123 9.48 5.21 -24.76
N ASN A 124 10.27 4.14 -24.94
CA ASN A 124 10.48 3.48 -26.23
C ASN A 124 9.40 2.41 -26.58
N GLY A 125 8.35 2.29 -25.77
CA GLY A 125 7.26 1.33 -25.96
C GLY A 125 7.55 -0.08 -25.44
N ASN A 126 8.78 -0.38 -25.02
CA ASN A 126 9.11 -1.67 -24.44
C ASN A 126 8.59 -1.79 -23.01
N THR A 127 8.17 -3.00 -22.63
CA THR A 127 7.86 -3.33 -21.24
C THR A 127 9.11 -3.86 -20.54
N SER A 128 9.32 -3.42 -19.30
CA SER A 128 10.39 -3.90 -18.45
C SER A 128 9.86 -4.15 -17.03
N SER A 129 10.57 -5.00 -16.29
CA SER A 129 10.33 -5.13 -14.85
C SER A 129 10.83 -3.89 -14.12
N PHE A 130 10.25 -3.64 -12.94
CA PHE A 130 10.80 -2.64 -12.06
C PHE A 130 12.11 -3.15 -11.45
N PRO A 131 13.16 -2.32 -11.33
CA PRO A 131 14.35 -2.67 -10.57
C PRO A 131 13.97 -3.06 -9.14
N ASP A 132 14.56 -4.14 -8.65
CA ASP A 132 14.36 -4.68 -7.30
C ASP A 132 14.50 -3.60 -6.22
N GLU A 133 15.48 -2.71 -6.40
CA GLU A 133 15.77 -1.58 -5.52
C GLU A 133 14.56 -0.65 -5.29
N LEU A 134 13.69 -0.44 -6.27
CA LEU A 134 12.51 0.43 -6.09
C LEU A 134 11.54 -0.16 -5.07
N SER A 135 11.34 -1.48 -5.11
CA SER A 135 10.48 -2.20 -4.15
C SER A 135 11.11 -2.21 -2.75
N GLU A 136 12.43 -2.39 -2.65
CA GLU A 136 13.16 -2.33 -1.38
C GLU A 136 13.06 -0.94 -0.74
N LEU A 137 13.26 0.11 -1.54
CA LEU A 137 13.09 1.49 -1.09
C LEU A 137 11.64 1.80 -0.71
N ALA A 138 10.64 1.35 -1.45
CA ALA A 138 9.23 1.52 -1.09
C ALA A 138 8.87 0.82 0.23
N LEU A 139 9.51 -0.33 0.49
CA LEU A 139 9.37 -1.10 1.72
C LEU A 139 10.24 -0.57 2.88
N ALA A 140 11.07 0.45 2.66
CA ALA A 140 12.04 0.96 3.63
C ALA A 140 12.96 -0.15 4.17
N HIS A 141 13.40 -1.04 3.30
CA HIS A 141 14.44 -2.01 3.59
C HIS A 141 15.81 -1.33 3.50
N VAL A 142 16.76 -1.80 4.31
CA VAL A 142 18.14 -1.28 4.29
C VAL A 142 18.87 -1.95 3.13
N ASN A 143 19.32 -1.17 2.16
CA ASN A 143 20.16 -1.69 1.08
C ASN A 143 21.59 -1.85 1.59
N SER A 144 22.11 -3.08 1.58
CA SER A 144 23.48 -3.41 2.00
C SER A 144 24.51 -3.27 0.88
N ASP A 145 24.09 -3.00 -0.36
CA ASP A 145 24.96 -2.81 -1.52
C ASP A 145 25.30 -1.31 -1.69
N GLU A 146 26.58 -0.97 -1.47
CA GLU A 146 27.08 0.41 -1.53
C GLU A 146 26.91 1.08 -2.90
N THR A 147 26.97 0.31 -3.99
CA THR A 147 26.86 0.85 -5.36
C THR A 147 25.41 1.25 -5.65
N ARG A 148 24.47 0.41 -5.24
CA ARG A 148 23.03 0.69 -5.34
C ARG A 148 22.60 1.81 -4.39
N ALA A 149 23.11 1.80 -3.16
CA ALA A 149 22.89 2.87 -2.19
C ALA A 149 23.32 4.26 -2.71
N ALA A 150 24.40 4.33 -3.51
CA ALA A 150 24.86 5.57 -4.12
C ALA A 150 23.90 6.12 -5.19
N TYR A 151 23.25 5.24 -5.98
CA TYR A 151 22.20 5.58 -6.95
C TYR A 151 20.89 5.98 -6.26
N ALA A 152 20.54 5.26 -5.19
CA ALA A 152 19.35 5.52 -4.37
C ALA A 152 19.45 6.73 -3.43
N ARG A 153 20.52 7.55 -3.48
CA ARG A 153 20.69 8.72 -2.60
C ARG A 153 19.56 9.74 -2.70
N GLY A 154 18.92 9.87 -3.87
CA GLY A 154 17.72 10.70 -4.07
C GLY A 154 16.41 10.02 -3.67
N GLY A 155 16.45 8.78 -3.20
CA GLY A 155 15.27 7.98 -2.87
C GLY A 155 14.40 7.59 -4.06
N LEU A 156 14.83 7.85 -5.31
CA LEU A 156 14.15 7.47 -6.57
C LEU A 156 12.63 7.71 -6.50
N LEU A 157 12.23 8.92 -6.09
CA LEU A 157 10.84 9.20 -5.74
C LEU A 157 9.92 9.13 -6.96
N GLU A 158 10.37 9.61 -8.12
CA GLU A 158 9.61 9.58 -9.37
C GLU A 158 9.40 8.14 -9.85
N GLU A 159 10.45 7.32 -9.86
CA GLU A 159 10.35 5.92 -10.26
C GLU A 159 9.54 5.09 -9.25
N ARG A 160 9.60 5.43 -7.96
CA ARG A 160 8.72 4.84 -6.96
C ARG A 160 7.27 5.29 -7.14
N GLN A 161 7.00 6.50 -7.62
CA GLN A 161 5.66 6.95 -7.96
C GLN A 161 5.11 6.14 -9.14
N GLU A 162 5.92 5.88 -10.18
CA GLU A 162 5.55 4.97 -11.27
C GLU A 162 5.21 3.56 -10.74
N LEU A 163 6.04 3.02 -9.85
CA LEU A 163 5.83 1.71 -9.23
C LEU A 163 4.52 1.66 -8.43
N MET A 164 4.27 2.67 -7.59
CA MET A 164 3.06 2.73 -6.76
C MET A 164 1.79 2.89 -7.62
N GLN A 165 1.85 3.65 -8.71
CA GLN A 165 0.74 3.79 -9.64
C GLN A 165 0.48 2.48 -10.40
N ALA A 166 1.53 1.81 -10.88
CA ALA A 166 1.40 0.50 -11.54
C ALA A 166 0.79 -0.55 -10.60
N TRP A 167 1.16 -0.52 -9.32
CA TRP A 167 0.58 -1.41 -8.31
C TRP A 167 -0.91 -1.14 -8.11
N ALA A 168 -1.29 0.13 -7.96
CA ALA A 168 -2.68 0.51 -7.78
C ALA A 168 -3.55 0.10 -8.99
N LYS A 169 -3.05 0.27 -10.22
CA LYS A 169 -3.72 -0.20 -11.43
C LYS A 169 -3.92 -1.72 -11.44
N TYR A 170 -2.91 -2.48 -11.04
CA TYR A 170 -3.01 -3.94 -10.93
C TYR A 170 -4.11 -4.36 -9.93
N LEU A 171 -4.17 -3.71 -8.77
CA LEU A 171 -5.22 -3.96 -7.77
C LEU A 171 -6.62 -3.61 -8.30
N SER A 172 -6.77 -2.45 -8.94
CA SER A 172 -8.05 -1.98 -9.50
C SER A 172 -8.56 -2.88 -10.63
N GLN A 173 -7.68 -3.40 -11.50
CA GLN A 173 -8.04 -4.36 -12.55
C GLN A 173 -8.55 -5.68 -11.97
N LYS A 174 -7.93 -6.16 -10.89
CA LYS A 174 -8.38 -7.37 -10.19
C LYS A 174 -9.73 -7.16 -9.49
N MET A 175 -10.00 -5.96 -8.98
CA MET A 175 -11.30 -5.61 -8.40
C MET A 175 -12.41 -5.52 -9.45
N ALA A 176 -12.14 -4.93 -10.62
CA ALA A 176 -13.12 -4.82 -11.71
C ALA A 176 -13.60 -6.18 -12.25
N GLY A 177 -12.81 -7.24 -12.11
CA GLY A 177 -13.23 -8.61 -12.41
C GLY A 177 -14.30 -9.19 -11.48
N ASN A 178 -14.54 -8.57 -10.32
CA ASN A 178 -15.48 -9.04 -9.28
C ASN A 178 -16.61 -8.05 -8.94
N VAL A 179 -16.69 -6.88 -9.59
CA VAL A 179 -17.77 -5.92 -9.36
C VAL A 179 -18.85 -6.12 -10.42
N LEU A 180 -19.86 -6.95 -10.11
CA LEU A 180 -21.12 -6.94 -10.84
C LEU A 180 -21.77 -5.56 -10.66
N LYS A 181 -21.95 -4.82 -11.76
CA LYS A 181 -22.76 -3.60 -11.79
C LYS A 181 -24.18 -3.98 -11.36
N MET A 182 -24.67 -3.41 -10.26
CA MET A 182 -26.12 -3.35 -10.03
C MET A 182 -26.70 -2.35 -11.01
N GLU A 183 -27.31 -2.85 -12.08
CA GLU A 183 -28.25 -2.06 -12.86
C GLU A 183 -29.54 -1.91 -12.05
N THR A 184 -29.93 -0.67 -11.79
CA THR A 184 -31.23 -0.34 -11.23
C THR A 184 -32.18 -0.08 -12.39
N SER A 185 -33.14 -1.00 -12.56
CA SER A 185 -34.30 -0.82 -13.44
C SER A 185 -35.37 0.05 -12.77
#